data_AF-A0A502HJ38-F1
#
_entry.id   AF-A0A502HJ38-F1
#
_cell.length_a   1.000
_cell.length_b   1.000
_cell.length_c   1.000
_cell.angle_alpha   90.00
_cell.angle_beta   90.00
_cell.angle_gamma   90.00
#
_symmetry.space_group_name_H-M   'P 1'
#
loop_
_entity.id
_entity.type
_entity.pdbx_description
1 polymer ?
#
loop_
_entity_poly.entity_id
_entity_poly.type
_entity_poly.pdbx_seq_one_letter_code
_entity_poly.pdbx_strand_id
1 'polypeptide(L)'
;MSTRIAPFSSQHLEAACRVLADTERGLSGTQIGYLLQDIRVPDADPSNTKWKRLFNALAQMQNQHQVGNHLILFINCAMNPVSYARDREAFSWRRDELNVVLAFSGFYVRDDGRVGRADKATTLDVARARVGRLKAALEARAVHEEVFKYCRAELLSENYFHAVFEATKGIAARIRNLSGLNGDGADLVTKAFLGQSPMLALGPLTTESEKSEQKGFANLLIGLFGAVRNPMAHATKIDWPMSEQDALDILTMVSLMHRKLDVTRKINP
;
A
#
# COMPACT_ATOMS: atom_id res chain seq x y z
N MET A 1 -22.32 -13.74 -24.88
CA MET A 1 -23.05 -12.47 -25.03
C MET A 1 -22.48 -11.49 -24.02
N SER A 2 -21.82 -10.42 -24.45
CA SER A 2 -21.30 -9.41 -23.51
C SER A 2 -22.46 -8.70 -22.82
N THR A 3 -22.55 -8.81 -21.49
CA THR A 3 -23.51 -8.07 -20.68
C THR A 3 -23.42 -6.58 -20.98
N ARG A 4 -24.58 -5.94 -21.23
CA ARG A 4 -24.68 -4.50 -21.47
C ARG A 4 -24.29 -3.73 -20.20
N ILE A 5 -23.37 -2.79 -20.33
CA ILE A 5 -22.91 -1.91 -19.25
C ILE A 5 -23.51 -0.52 -19.49
N ALA A 6 -24.09 0.08 -18.46
CA ALA A 6 -24.61 1.45 -18.54
C ALA A 6 -23.48 2.44 -18.91
N PRO A 7 -23.78 3.52 -19.64
CA PRO A 7 -22.80 4.57 -19.90
C PRO A 7 -22.16 5.09 -18.60
N PHE A 8 -20.84 5.28 -18.64
CA PHE A 8 -20.10 5.97 -17.58
C PHE A 8 -20.36 7.47 -17.67
N SER A 9 -20.37 8.16 -16.52
CA SER A 9 -20.38 9.62 -16.52
C SER A 9 -19.11 10.15 -17.21
N SER A 10 -19.16 11.39 -17.71
CA SER A 10 -17.99 12.06 -18.29
C SER A 10 -16.81 12.08 -17.31
N GLN A 11 -17.08 12.36 -16.02
CA GLN A 11 -16.07 12.37 -14.96
C GLN A 11 -15.39 11.01 -14.77
N HIS A 12 -16.16 9.90 -14.74
CA HIS A 12 -15.58 8.56 -14.59
C HIS A 12 -14.78 8.14 -15.83
N LEU A 13 -15.30 8.45 -17.02
CA LEU A 13 -14.62 8.14 -18.27
C LEU A 13 -13.30 8.93 -18.38
N GLU A 14 -13.32 10.23 -18.07
CA GLU A 14 -12.14 11.08 -18.07
C GLU A 14 -11.09 10.59 -17.06
N ALA A 15 -11.50 10.30 -15.82
CA ALA A 15 -10.59 9.81 -14.78
C ALA A 15 -9.88 8.51 -15.19
N ALA A 16 -10.63 7.55 -15.78
CA ALA A 16 -10.03 6.31 -16.27
C ALA A 16 -9.05 6.57 -17.43
N CYS A 17 -9.41 7.46 -18.37
CA CYS A 17 -8.55 7.82 -19.49
C CYS A 17 -7.26 8.52 -19.01
N ARG A 18 -7.34 9.36 -17.98
CA ARG A 18 -6.17 10.02 -17.38
C ARG A 18 -5.20 9.03 -16.77
N VAL A 19 -5.68 8.01 -16.06
CA VAL A 19 -4.82 6.93 -15.53
C VAL A 19 -4.17 6.13 -16.67
N LEU A 20 -4.97 5.70 -17.65
CA LEU A 20 -4.49 4.91 -18.79
C LEU A 20 -3.46 5.65 -19.63
N ALA A 21 -3.61 6.97 -19.75
CA ALA A 21 -2.79 7.83 -20.59
C ALA A 21 -1.89 8.78 -19.79
N ASP A 22 -1.58 8.43 -18.54
CA ASP A 22 -0.67 9.17 -17.67
C ASP A 22 0.66 9.50 -18.36
N THR A 23 1.24 10.65 -18.02
CA THR A 23 2.42 11.19 -18.73
C THR A 23 3.65 10.31 -18.50
N GLU A 24 3.85 9.82 -17.28
CA GLU A 24 5.07 9.12 -16.87
C GLU A 24 4.89 7.60 -16.90
N ARG A 25 3.76 7.11 -16.39
CA ARG A 25 3.50 5.67 -16.18
C ARG A 25 2.38 5.12 -17.07
N GLY A 26 1.73 5.97 -17.86
CA GLY A 26 0.64 5.59 -18.76
C GLY A 26 1.09 4.93 -20.05
N LEU A 27 0.13 4.53 -20.87
CA LEU A 27 0.36 4.03 -22.22
C LEU A 27 0.98 5.13 -23.09
N SER A 28 1.84 4.73 -24.03
CA SER A 28 2.35 5.62 -25.07
C SER A 28 1.25 5.95 -26.09
N GLY A 29 1.40 7.07 -26.82
CA GLY A 29 0.45 7.44 -27.86
C GLY A 29 0.31 6.35 -28.94
N THR A 30 1.40 5.65 -29.26
CA THR A 30 1.40 4.53 -30.20
C THR A 30 0.65 3.32 -29.64
N GLN A 31 0.87 2.97 -28.36
CA GLN A 31 0.13 1.88 -27.71
C GLN A 31 -1.38 2.15 -27.66
N ILE A 32 -1.78 3.40 -27.36
CA ILE A 32 -3.19 3.80 -27.39
C ILE A 32 -3.80 3.58 -28.77
N GLY A 33 -3.09 4.00 -29.83
CA GLY A 33 -3.55 3.80 -31.21
C GLY A 33 -3.76 2.33 -31.56
N TYR A 34 -2.79 1.46 -31.25
CA TYR A 34 -2.93 0.02 -31.49
C TYR A 34 -4.09 -0.60 -30.71
N LEU A 35 -4.25 -0.24 -29.43
CA LEU A 35 -5.32 -0.77 -28.60
C LEU A 35 -6.70 -0.31 -29.08
N LEU A 36 -6.86 0.95 -29.52
CA LEU A 36 -8.10 1.46 -30.11
C LEU A 36 -8.44 0.71 -31.40
N GLN A 37 -7.44 0.45 -32.24
CA GLN A 37 -7.61 -0.33 -33.48
C GLN A 37 -8.06 -1.77 -33.18
N ASP A 38 -7.46 -2.43 -32.18
CA ASP A 38 -7.81 -3.81 -31.79
C ASP A 38 -9.27 -3.93 -31.35
N ILE A 39 -9.81 -2.91 -30.68
CA ILE A 39 -11.22 -2.85 -30.27
C ILE A 39 -12.14 -2.20 -31.32
N ARG A 40 -11.62 -1.89 -32.51
CA ARG A 40 -12.34 -1.25 -33.64
C ARG A 40 -12.97 0.10 -33.28
N VAL A 41 -12.30 0.88 -32.44
CA VAL A 41 -12.72 2.23 -32.09
C VAL A 41 -11.93 3.24 -32.94
N PRO A 42 -12.60 4.13 -33.69
CA PRO A 42 -11.91 5.16 -34.47
C PRO A 42 -11.13 6.12 -33.58
N ASP A 43 -9.92 6.46 -34.02
CA ASP A 43 -9.07 7.42 -33.36
C ASP A 43 -9.26 8.81 -33.97
N ALA A 44 -10.26 9.54 -33.47
CA ALA A 44 -10.74 10.76 -34.09
C ALA A 44 -9.78 11.96 -33.98
N ASP A 45 -8.85 11.95 -33.02
CA ASP A 45 -7.92 13.06 -32.79
C ASP A 45 -6.53 12.57 -32.35
N PRO A 46 -5.74 11.98 -33.29
CA PRO A 46 -4.47 11.36 -32.95
C PRO A 46 -3.39 12.33 -32.45
N SER A 47 -3.53 13.62 -32.79
CA SER A 47 -2.61 14.71 -32.45
C SER A 47 -2.83 15.33 -31.08
N ASN A 48 -3.94 15.02 -30.39
CA ASN A 48 -4.23 15.59 -29.08
C ASN A 48 -3.34 14.97 -27.97
N THR A 49 -3.43 15.56 -26.78
CA THR A 49 -2.91 14.94 -25.56
C THR A 49 -3.49 13.53 -25.39
N LYS A 50 -2.64 12.57 -24.98
CA LYS A 50 -2.96 11.13 -24.93
C LYS A 50 -4.30 10.83 -24.26
N TRP A 51 -4.58 11.47 -23.11
CA TRP A 51 -5.82 11.23 -22.37
C TRP A 51 -7.06 11.82 -23.07
N LYS A 52 -6.96 13.01 -23.68
CA LYS A 52 -8.10 13.62 -24.42
C LYS A 52 -8.44 12.82 -25.67
N ARG A 53 -7.40 12.36 -26.38
CA ARG A 53 -7.54 11.46 -27.53
C ARG A 53 -8.32 10.20 -27.15
N LEU A 54 -7.88 9.51 -26.10
CA LEU A 54 -8.54 8.31 -25.60
C LEU A 54 -9.97 8.60 -25.11
N PHE A 55 -10.17 9.68 -24.36
CA PHE A 55 -11.49 10.09 -23.87
C PHE A 55 -12.45 10.37 -25.02
N ASN A 56 -12.06 11.15 -26.03
CA ASN A 56 -12.91 11.50 -27.17
C ASN A 56 -13.32 10.26 -27.96
N ALA A 57 -12.38 9.35 -28.22
CA ALA A 57 -12.64 8.09 -28.92
C ALA A 57 -13.66 7.23 -28.17
N LEU A 58 -13.49 7.03 -26.86
CA LEU A 58 -14.40 6.22 -26.05
C LEU A 58 -15.76 6.91 -25.81
N ALA A 59 -15.77 8.23 -25.63
CA ALA A 59 -16.98 9.02 -25.43
C ALA A 59 -17.85 9.00 -26.69
N GLN A 60 -17.25 9.12 -27.87
CA GLN A 60 -17.96 9.02 -29.15
C GLN A 60 -18.67 7.66 -29.25
N MET A 61 -17.96 6.56 -28.99
CA MET A 61 -18.55 5.22 -29.04
C MET A 61 -19.63 5.00 -27.99
N GLN A 62 -19.42 5.51 -26.78
CA GLN A 62 -20.43 5.44 -25.72
C GLN A 62 -21.69 6.22 -26.09
N ASN A 63 -21.56 7.42 -26.66
CA ASN A 63 -22.69 8.25 -27.07
C ASN A 63 -23.43 7.68 -28.28
N GLN A 64 -22.71 7.07 -29.22
CA GLN A 64 -23.33 6.44 -30.39
C GLN A 64 -24.11 5.17 -30.02
N HIS A 65 -23.54 4.31 -29.16
CA HIS A 65 -24.13 3.01 -28.85
C HIS A 65 -24.92 2.98 -27.53
N GLN A 66 -24.87 4.05 -26.74
CA GLN A 66 -25.50 4.16 -25.43
C GLN A 66 -25.11 3.00 -24.49
N VAL A 67 -23.81 2.68 -24.47
CA VAL A 67 -23.20 1.62 -23.63
C VAL A 67 -21.80 1.99 -23.16
N GLY A 68 -21.48 1.63 -21.92
CA GLY A 68 -20.13 1.79 -21.33
C GLY A 68 -19.13 0.70 -21.71
N ASN A 69 -19.54 -0.30 -22.49
CA ASN A 69 -18.75 -1.49 -22.79
C ASN A 69 -17.38 -1.19 -23.42
N HIS A 70 -17.24 -0.13 -24.21
CA HIS A 70 -15.99 0.22 -24.89
C HIS A 70 -14.86 0.58 -23.92
N LEU A 71 -15.16 1.26 -22.80
CA LEU A 71 -14.16 1.52 -21.76
C LEU A 71 -13.65 0.21 -21.15
N ILE A 72 -14.56 -0.71 -20.82
CA ILE A 72 -14.20 -2.00 -20.22
C ILE A 72 -13.43 -2.88 -21.21
N LEU A 73 -13.80 -2.87 -22.48
CA LEU A 73 -13.05 -3.56 -23.54
C LEU A 73 -11.64 -2.99 -23.67
N PHE A 74 -11.50 -1.67 -23.70
CA PHE A 74 -10.19 -1.01 -23.77
C PHE A 74 -9.32 -1.38 -22.56
N ILE A 75 -9.86 -1.30 -21.34
CA ILE A 75 -9.15 -1.68 -20.11
C ILE A 75 -8.70 -3.13 -20.16
N ASN A 76 -9.57 -4.06 -20.59
CA ASN A 76 -9.23 -5.48 -20.70
C ASN A 76 -8.09 -5.75 -21.71
N CYS A 77 -8.01 -4.98 -22.79
CA CYS A 77 -6.90 -5.08 -23.74
C CYS A 77 -5.62 -4.45 -23.19
N ALA A 78 -5.74 -3.24 -22.61
CA ALA A 78 -4.63 -2.49 -22.03
C ALA A 78 -4.00 -3.21 -20.83
N MET A 79 -4.78 -3.95 -20.06
CA MET A 79 -4.35 -4.68 -18.86
C MET A 79 -4.03 -6.15 -19.14
N ASN A 80 -3.81 -6.57 -20.39
CA ASN A 80 -3.39 -7.94 -20.68
C ASN A 80 -2.03 -8.25 -20.03
N PRO A 81 -1.92 -9.22 -19.09
CA PRO A 81 -0.68 -9.49 -18.36
C PRO A 81 0.52 -9.83 -19.25
N VAL A 82 0.29 -10.37 -20.46
CA VAL A 82 1.36 -10.69 -21.42
C VAL A 82 2.13 -9.43 -21.84
N SER A 83 1.45 -8.29 -21.94
CA SER A 83 2.07 -6.99 -22.26
C SER A 83 3.01 -6.49 -21.16
N TYR A 84 2.97 -7.11 -19.97
CA TYR A 84 3.73 -6.73 -18.78
C TYR A 84 4.74 -7.80 -18.33
N ALA A 85 5.03 -8.79 -19.17
CA ALA A 85 5.90 -9.92 -18.82
C ALA A 85 7.30 -9.50 -18.31
N ARG A 86 7.79 -8.32 -18.71
CA ARG A 86 9.07 -7.74 -18.27
C ARG A 86 8.93 -6.56 -17.32
N ASP A 87 7.71 -6.12 -17.02
CA ASP A 87 7.43 -4.92 -16.24
C ASP A 87 6.20 -5.11 -15.35
N ARG A 88 6.40 -5.88 -14.27
CA ARG A 88 5.37 -6.18 -13.28
C ARG A 88 4.96 -4.94 -12.46
N GLU A 89 5.86 -3.98 -12.31
CA GLU A 89 5.60 -2.76 -11.55
C GLU A 89 4.59 -1.88 -12.30
N ALA A 90 4.77 -1.68 -13.61
CA ALA A 90 3.81 -0.93 -14.42
C ALA A 90 2.42 -1.58 -14.45
N PHE A 91 2.33 -2.91 -14.45
CA PHE A 91 1.05 -3.62 -14.34
C PHE A 91 0.37 -3.30 -13.00
N SER A 92 1.11 -3.47 -11.90
CA SER A 92 0.57 -3.29 -10.56
C SER A 92 0.10 -1.86 -10.36
N TRP A 93 0.95 -0.87 -10.69
CA TRP A 93 0.61 0.54 -10.61
C TRP A 93 -0.65 0.89 -11.41
N ARG A 94 -0.76 0.46 -12.67
CA ARG A 94 -1.91 0.80 -13.52
C ARG A 94 -3.20 0.13 -13.04
N ARG A 95 -3.11 -1.14 -12.62
CA ARG A 95 -4.24 -1.88 -12.02
C ARG A 95 -4.80 -1.13 -10.81
N ASP A 96 -3.89 -0.68 -9.96
CA ASP A 96 -4.20 -0.02 -8.70
C ASP A 96 -4.89 1.33 -8.90
N GLU A 97 -4.30 2.21 -9.72
CA GLU A 97 -4.89 3.52 -10.02
C GLU A 97 -6.24 3.39 -10.75
N LEU A 98 -6.36 2.40 -11.65
CA LEU A 98 -7.64 2.08 -12.28
C LEU A 98 -8.68 1.61 -11.25
N ASN A 99 -8.27 0.81 -10.26
CA ASN A 99 -9.17 0.29 -9.24
C ASN A 99 -9.73 1.40 -8.34
N VAL A 100 -8.95 2.45 -8.04
CA VAL A 100 -9.49 3.62 -7.32
C VAL A 100 -10.62 4.27 -8.11
N VAL A 101 -10.42 4.51 -9.40
CA VAL A 101 -11.42 5.16 -10.27
C VAL A 101 -12.64 4.26 -10.49
N LEU A 102 -12.42 3.00 -10.83
CA LEU A 102 -13.47 2.04 -11.16
C LEU A 102 -14.33 1.67 -9.94
N ALA A 103 -13.80 1.80 -8.72
CA ALA A 103 -14.55 1.54 -7.49
C ALA A 103 -15.83 2.39 -7.40
N PHE A 104 -15.81 3.64 -7.86
CA PHE A 104 -17.00 4.52 -7.89
C PHE A 104 -18.06 4.08 -8.91
N SER A 105 -17.65 3.27 -9.90
CA SER A 105 -18.55 2.71 -10.90
C SER A 105 -18.95 1.25 -10.62
N GLY A 106 -18.43 0.64 -9.56
CA GLY A 106 -18.74 -0.75 -9.18
C GLY A 106 -17.97 -1.77 -10.01
N PHE A 107 -16.76 -1.41 -10.43
CA PHE A 107 -15.86 -2.27 -11.19
C PHE A 107 -14.47 -2.29 -10.56
N TYR A 108 -13.67 -3.28 -10.94
CA TYR A 108 -12.25 -3.37 -10.61
C TYR A 108 -11.54 -4.26 -11.63
N VAL A 109 -10.25 -4.03 -11.85
CA VAL A 109 -9.33 -4.89 -12.59
C VAL A 109 -8.78 -5.96 -11.65
N ARG A 110 -8.95 -7.22 -12.05
CA ARG A 110 -8.45 -8.42 -11.36
C ARG A 110 -6.97 -8.68 -11.69
N ASP A 111 -6.37 -9.64 -10.99
CA ASP A 111 -4.98 -10.06 -11.21
C ASP A 111 -4.73 -10.68 -12.58
N ASP A 112 -5.77 -11.23 -13.22
CA ASP A 112 -5.71 -11.73 -14.60
C ASP A 112 -5.82 -10.61 -15.66
N GLY A 113 -5.87 -9.35 -15.23
CA GLY A 113 -6.01 -8.18 -16.10
C GLY A 113 -7.42 -7.91 -16.61
N ARG A 114 -8.41 -8.72 -16.21
CA ARG A 114 -9.81 -8.54 -16.62
C ARG A 114 -10.60 -7.72 -15.62
N VAL A 115 -11.56 -6.96 -16.11
CA VAL A 115 -12.50 -6.21 -15.27
C VAL A 115 -13.58 -7.13 -14.69
N GLY A 116 -13.69 -7.14 -13.36
CA GLY A 116 -14.78 -7.71 -12.59
C GLY A 116 -15.74 -6.65 -12.04
N ARG A 117 -16.84 -7.10 -11.41
CA ARG A 117 -17.81 -6.25 -10.70
C ARG A 117 -17.52 -6.24 -9.21
N ALA A 118 -17.77 -5.11 -8.56
CA ALA A 118 -17.65 -4.92 -7.11
C ALA A 118 -18.71 -3.93 -6.62
N ASP A 119 -18.89 -3.83 -5.30
CA ASP A 119 -19.75 -2.79 -4.70
C ASP A 119 -19.25 -1.40 -5.06
N LYS A 120 -20.12 -0.39 -5.10
CA LYS A 120 -19.68 0.98 -5.38
C LYS A 120 -19.06 1.63 -4.15
N ALA A 121 -17.91 2.27 -4.32
CA ALA A 121 -17.35 3.17 -3.32
C ALA A 121 -18.11 4.50 -3.34
N THR A 122 -18.34 5.09 -2.16
CA THR A 122 -18.97 6.41 -2.00
C THR A 122 -17.97 7.49 -1.61
N THR A 123 -16.77 7.10 -1.14
CA THR A 123 -15.69 8.01 -0.74
C THR A 123 -14.35 7.57 -1.32
N LEU A 124 -13.41 8.50 -1.39
CA LEU A 124 -12.04 8.23 -1.85
C LEU A 124 -11.33 7.21 -0.95
N ASP A 125 -11.54 7.29 0.36
CA ASP A 125 -10.94 6.35 1.32
C ASP A 125 -11.42 4.92 1.07
N VAL A 126 -12.72 4.73 0.82
CA VAL A 126 -13.29 3.40 0.50
C VAL A 126 -12.74 2.88 -0.84
N ALA A 127 -12.51 3.77 -1.82
CA ALA A 127 -11.92 3.40 -3.10
C ALA A 127 -10.43 2.99 -2.96
N ARG A 128 -9.63 3.77 -2.22
CA ARG A 128 -8.20 3.49 -1.98
C ARG A 128 -7.96 2.25 -1.12
N ALA A 129 -8.83 2.00 -0.14
CA ALA A 129 -8.76 0.80 0.70
C ALA A 129 -8.78 -0.51 -0.10
N ARG A 130 -9.33 -0.50 -1.33
CA ARG A 130 -9.38 -1.68 -2.22
C ARG A 130 -8.07 -1.94 -2.95
N VAL A 131 -7.18 -0.97 -3.02
CA VAL A 131 -5.89 -1.07 -3.70
C VAL A 131 -4.85 -1.72 -2.80
N GLY A 132 -4.86 -1.41 -1.50
CA GLY A 132 -4.27 -2.22 -0.44
C GLY A 132 -2.83 -2.69 -0.65
N ARG A 133 -2.00 -2.01 -1.47
CA ARG A 133 -0.65 -2.47 -1.86
C ARG A 133 0.24 -2.73 -0.65
N LEU A 134 0.34 -1.74 0.23
CA LEU A 134 1.16 -1.86 1.43
C LEU A 134 0.69 -3.02 2.31
N LYS A 135 -0.63 -3.18 2.49
CA LYS A 135 -1.19 -4.31 3.25
C LYS A 135 -0.83 -5.66 2.60
N ALA A 136 -1.05 -5.79 1.30
CA ALA A 136 -0.71 -7.01 0.56
C ALA A 136 0.80 -7.32 0.59
N ALA A 137 1.64 -6.29 0.51
CA ALA A 137 3.10 -6.41 0.59
C ALA A 137 3.59 -6.83 1.98
N LEU A 138 2.91 -6.40 3.05
CA LEU A 138 3.17 -6.82 4.43
C LEU A 138 2.67 -8.26 4.68
N GLU A 139 1.50 -8.61 4.15
CA GLU A 139 0.96 -9.97 4.20
C GLU A 139 1.89 -10.96 3.48
N ALA A 140 2.38 -10.60 2.29
CA ALA A 140 3.35 -11.41 1.54
C ALA A 140 4.69 -11.62 2.28
N ARG A 141 5.05 -10.69 3.19
CA ARG A 141 6.24 -10.79 4.05
C ARG A 141 6.00 -11.55 5.35
N ALA A 142 4.79 -12.07 5.58
CA ALA A 142 4.38 -12.68 6.85
C ALA A 142 4.76 -11.79 8.05
N VAL A 143 4.38 -10.52 7.96
CA VAL A 143 4.55 -9.53 9.03
C VAL A 143 3.73 -9.94 10.25
N HIS A 144 4.30 -9.75 11.44
CA HIS A 144 3.70 -10.13 12.71
C HIS A 144 2.31 -9.48 12.93
N GLU A 145 1.36 -10.21 13.49
CA GLU A 145 -0.05 -9.78 13.65
C GLU A 145 -0.21 -8.46 14.44
N GLU A 146 0.61 -8.25 15.48
CA GLU A 146 0.62 -7.00 16.23
C GLU A 146 0.86 -5.77 15.35
N VAL A 147 1.57 -5.88 14.22
CA VAL A 147 1.69 -4.74 13.28
C VAL A 147 0.31 -4.36 12.75
N PHE A 148 -0.44 -5.33 12.23
CA PHE A 148 -1.78 -5.10 11.68
C PHE A 148 -2.79 -4.63 12.71
N LYS A 149 -2.61 -5.01 13.98
CA LYS A 149 -3.47 -4.56 15.09
C LYS A 149 -3.39 -3.04 15.30
N TYR A 150 -2.20 -2.46 15.15
CA TYR A 150 -1.98 -1.04 15.44
C TYR A 150 -2.12 -0.12 14.22
N CYS A 151 -2.06 -0.62 12.99
CA CYS A 151 -2.13 0.23 11.78
C CYS A 151 -3.23 -0.13 10.78
N ARG A 152 -4.27 -0.87 11.20
CA ARG A 152 -5.30 -1.41 10.29
C ARG A 152 -6.02 -0.34 9.49
N ALA A 153 -6.39 0.79 10.11
CA ALA A 153 -7.14 1.86 9.45
C ALA A 153 -6.24 2.70 8.53
N GLU A 154 -4.98 2.84 8.91
CA GLU A 154 -3.95 3.63 8.25
C GLU A 154 -3.41 2.92 7.00
N LEU A 155 -3.29 1.59 7.06
CA LEU A 155 -2.96 0.75 5.90
C LEU A 155 -4.03 0.80 4.81
N LEU A 156 -5.30 1.05 5.18
CA LEU A 156 -6.41 1.19 4.23
C LEU A 156 -6.50 2.59 3.61
N SER A 157 -5.94 3.61 4.25
CA SER A 157 -5.95 5.01 3.79
C SER A 157 -4.62 5.46 3.17
N GLU A 158 -3.67 4.54 2.97
CA GLU A 158 -2.30 4.82 2.50
C GLU A 158 -1.58 5.90 3.33
N ASN A 159 -1.98 6.06 4.61
CA ASN A 159 -1.34 7.02 5.50
C ASN A 159 -0.12 6.39 6.17
N TYR A 160 0.92 6.19 5.36
CA TYR A 160 2.16 5.52 5.74
C TYR A 160 2.78 6.07 7.03
N PHE A 161 2.79 7.41 7.15
CA PHE A 161 3.29 8.10 8.32
C PHE A 161 2.57 7.65 9.60
N HIS A 162 1.24 7.68 9.61
CA HIS A 162 0.47 7.24 10.78
C HIS A 162 0.57 5.73 10.99
N ALA A 163 0.59 4.94 9.92
CA ALA A 163 0.70 3.48 10.01
C ALA A 163 1.99 3.06 10.74
N VAL A 164 3.13 3.64 10.35
CA VAL A 164 4.43 3.40 10.99
C VAL A 164 4.45 3.92 12.42
N PHE A 165 3.90 5.11 12.66
CA PHE A 165 3.88 5.72 13.99
C PHE A 165 3.10 4.86 15.00
N GLU A 166 1.89 4.45 14.67
CA GLU A 166 1.05 3.62 15.55
C GLU A 166 1.63 2.21 15.73
N ALA A 167 2.14 1.58 14.65
CA ALA A 167 2.81 0.28 14.77
C ALA A 167 4.03 0.34 15.70
N THR A 168 4.81 1.42 15.64
CA THR A 168 5.97 1.63 16.53
C THR A 168 5.54 1.85 17.99
N LYS A 169 4.43 2.57 18.24
CA LYS A 169 3.84 2.70 19.58
C LYS A 169 3.39 1.35 20.15
N GLY A 170 2.94 0.43 19.29
CA GLY A 170 2.61 -0.94 19.66
C GLY A 170 3.75 -1.69 20.36
N ILE A 171 5.00 -1.49 19.92
CA ILE A 171 6.18 -2.07 20.57
C ILE A 171 6.30 -1.55 22.02
N ALA A 172 6.24 -0.23 22.21
CA ALA A 172 6.36 0.37 23.55
C ALA A 172 5.24 -0.11 24.48
N ALA A 173 4.00 -0.21 23.97
CA ALA A 173 2.87 -0.76 24.71
C ALA A 173 3.13 -2.21 25.14
N ARG A 174 3.68 -3.04 24.24
CA ARG A 174 3.98 -4.44 24.52
C ARG A 174 5.10 -4.60 25.55
N ILE A 175 6.16 -3.79 25.48
CA ILE A 175 7.23 -3.78 26.48
C ILE A 175 6.68 -3.41 27.87
N ARG A 176 5.81 -2.39 27.96
CA ARG A 176 5.14 -2.02 29.23
C ARG A 176 4.30 -3.17 29.77
N ASN A 177 3.50 -3.81 28.92
CA ASN A 177 2.68 -4.95 29.33
C ASN A 177 3.51 -6.13 29.85
N LEU A 178 4.63 -6.45 29.20
CA LEU A 178 5.50 -7.56 29.61
C LEU A 178 6.28 -7.24 30.89
N SER A 179 6.83 -6.02 31.01
CA SER A 179 7.71 -5.64 32.13
C SER A 179 6.94 -5.17 33.36
N GLY A 180 5.78 -4.55 33.18
CA GLY A 180 5.07 -3.77 34.22
C GLY A 180 5.69 -2.38 34.46
N LEU A 181 6.63 -1.94 33.64
CA LEU A 181 7.24 -0.62 33.75
C LEU A 181 6.34 0.47 33.17
N ASN A 182 6.46 1.67 33.73
CA ASN A 182 5.95 2.90 33.14
C ASN A 182 7.11 3.65 32.45
N GLY A 183 6.81 4.31 31.33
CA GLY A 183 7.80 5.06 30.57
C GLY A 183 7.57 4.95 29.06
N ASP A 184 8.47 5.59 28.32
CA ASP A 184 8.49 5.55 26.85
C ASP A 184 9.92 5.68 26.30
N GLY A 185 10.08 5.42 25.01
CA GLY A 185 11.34 5.64 24.30
C GLY A 185 12.51 4.84 24.85
N ALA A 186 13.71 5.42 24.80
CA ALA A 186 14.96 4.76 25.15
C ALA A 186 15.05 4.37 26.64
N ASP A 187 14.45 5.16 27.53
CA ASP A 187 14.46 4.90 28.98
C ASP A 187 13.68 3.61 29.31
N LEU A 188 12.51 3.43 28.70
CA LEU A 188 11.71 2.21 28.84
C LEU A 188 12.51 0.97 28.39
N VAL A 189 13.16 1.04 27.23
CA VAL A 189 13.94 -0.08 26.68
C VAL A 189 15.15 -0.40 27.56
N THR A 190 15.85 0.64 28.03
CA THR A 190 17.03 0.49 28.88
C THR A 190 16.67 -0.21 30.19
N LYS A 191 15.61 0.24 30.87
CA LYS A 191 15.14 -0.40 32.12
C LYS A 191 14.60 -1.82 31.90
N ALA A 192 14.00 -2.07 30.74
CA ALA A 192 13.42 -3.37 30.43
C ALA A 192 14.50 -4.42 30.13
N PHE A 193 15.50 -4.10 29.29
CA PHE A 193 16.41 -5.11 28.71
C PHE A 193 17.89 -4.93 29.05
N LEU A 194 18.30 -3.75 29.54
CA LEU A 194 19.71 -3.44 29.84
C LEU A 194 19.93 -3.28 31.35
N GLY A 195 21.20 -3.17 31.74
CA GLY A 195 21.61 -3.01 33.14
C GLY A 195 21.95 -4.33 33.83
N GLN A 196 22.28 -4.24 35.12
CA GLN A 196 22.66 -5.40 35.95
C GLN A 196 21.47 -6.29 36.29
N SER A 197 20.27 -5.72 36.36
CA SER A 197 19.03 -6.42 36.71
C SER A 197 17.92 -6.04 35.72
N PRO A 198 17.96 -6.51 34.46
CA PRO A 198 16.92 -6.23 33.49
C PRO A 198 15.60 -6.90 33.92
N MET A 199 14.46 -6.30 33.56
CA MET A 199 13.13 -6.85 33.88
C MET A 199 12.67 -7.91 32.87
N LEU A 200 13.20 -7.85 31.65
CA LEU A 200 12.86 -8.71 30.53
C LEU A 200 14.11 -9.41 29.99
N ALA A 201 13.95 -10.68 29.60
CA ALA A 201 14.99 -11.45 28.96
C ALA A 201 14.50 -12.12 27.68
N LEU A 202 15.29 -12.06 26.61
CA LEU A 202 15.06 -12.85 25.39
C LEU A 202 15.30 -14.36 25.61
N GLY A 203 16.06 -14.72 26.65
CA GLY A 203 16.48 -16.09 26.91
C GLY A 203 17.11 -16.29 28.30
N PRO A 204 17.94 -17.33 28.49
CA PRO A 204 18.65 -17.63 29.74
C PRO A 204 19.68 -16.58 30.18
N LEU A 205 20.30 -15.85 29.25
CA LEU A 205 21.39 -14.89 29.51
C LEU A 205 22.61 -15.52 30.21
N THR A 206 22.82 -16.80 29.97
CA THR A 206 23.92 -17.59 30.53
C THR A 206 25.21 -17.40 29.75
N THR A 207 25.13 -17.31 28.43
CA THR A 207 26.28 -17.17 27.54
C THR A 207 26.53 -15.72 27.15
N GLU A 208 27.78 -15.40 26.81
CA GLU A 208 28.12 -14.07 26.27
C GLU A 208 27.39 -13.75 24.97
N SER A 209 27.09 -14.76 24.15
CA SER A 209 26.27 -14.61 22.94
C SER A 209 24.83 -14.20 23.26
N GLU A 210 24.19 -14.83 24.25
CA GLU A 210 22.82 -14.47 24.67
C GLU A 210 22.77 -13.05 25.26
N LYS A 211 23.76 -12.68 26.08
CA LYS A 211 23.87 -11.31 26.62
C LYS A 211 24.10 -10.28 25.52
N SER A 212 24.93 -10.62 24.53
CA SER A 212 25.20 -9.76 23.37
C SER A 212 23.96 -9.60 22.48
N GLU A 213 23.20 -10.68 22.25
CA GLU A 213 21.94 -10.62 21.52
C GLU A 213 20.92 -9.71 22.21
N GLN A 214 20.74 -9.86 23.53
CA GLN A 214 19.86 -8.99 24.31
C GLN A 214 20.27 -7.52 24.20
N LYS A 215 21.56 -7.22 24.34
CA LYS A 215 22.08 -5.86 24.18
C LYS A 215 21.85 -5.33 22.75
N GLY A 216 22.08 -6.16 21.74
CA GLY A 216 21.85 -5.82 20.34
C GLY A 216 20.38 -5.51 20.07
N PHE A 217 19.47 -6.34 20.58
CA PHE A 217 18.03 -6.13 20.46
C PHE A 217 17.57 -4.83 21.13
N ALA A 218 18.04 -4.54 22.35
CA ALA A 218 17.75 -3.29 23.03
C ALA A 218 18.25 -2.07 22.24
N ASN A 219 19.45 -2.14 21.66
CA ASN A 219 20.00 -1.07 20.83
C ASN A 219 19.19 -0.86 19.54
N LEU A 220 18.70 -1.92 18.90
CA LEU A 220 17.81 -1.82 17.73
C LEU A 220 16.50 -1.12 18.09
N LEU A 221 15.90 -1.45 19.24
CA LEU A 221 14.70 -0.78 19.73
C LEU A 221 14.93 0.70 20.01
N ILE A 222 16.03 1.05 20.69
CA ILE A 222 16.42 2.44 20.96
C ILE A 222 16.63 3.19 19.65
N GLY A 223 17.34 2.59 18.69
CA GLY A 223 17.56 3.15 17.36
C GLY A 223 16.25 3.38 16.60
N LEU A 224 15.34 2.40 16.61
CA LEU A 224 14.02 2.52 15.98
C LEU A 224 13.20 3.66 16.58
N PHE A 225 13.15 3.77 17.92
CA PHE A 225 12.43 4.87 18.56
C PHE A 225 13.08 6.22 18.29
N GLY A 226 14.41 6.30 18.29
CA GLY A 226 15.16 7.52 18.00
C GLY A 226 15.05 7.99 16.54
N ALA A 227 15.11 7.07 15.58
CA ALA A 227 15.16 7.38 14.16
C ALA A 227 13.78 7.48 13.49
N VAL A 228 12.75 6.85 14.06
CA VAL A 228 11.40 6.81 13.48
C VAL A 228 10.39 7.51 14.37
N ARG A 229 10.16 6.99 15.58
CA ARG A 229 9.08 7.50 16.46
C ARG A 229 9.31 8.94 16.89
N ASN A 230 10.52 9.29 17.29
CA ASN A 230 10.80 10.63 17.82
C ASN A 230 10.66 11.73 16.76
N PRO A 231 11.25 11.61 15.56
CA PRO A 231 10.97 12.56 14.49
C PRO A 231 9.49 12.66 14.15
N MET A 232 8.78 11.52 14.08
CA MET A 232 7.34 11.53 13.79
C MET A 232 6.48 12.20 14.88
N ALA A 233 6.95 12.21 16.14
CA ALA A 233 6.26 12.87 17.24
C ALA A 233 6.51 14.39 17.28
N HIS A 234 7.54 14.89 16.59
CA HIS A 234 8.01 16.28 16.72
C HIS A 234 8.07 17.05 15.39
N ALA A 235 8.14 16.37 14.25
CA ALA A 235 8.21 16.95 12.92
C ALA A 235 6.87 16.81 12.17
N THR A 236 6.60 17.73 11.23
CA THR A 236 5.41 17.61 10.39
C THR A 236 5.62 16.56 9.29
N LYS A 237 4.53 16.05 8.71
CA LYS A 237 4.59 15.12 7.57
C LYS A 237 5.32 15.71 6.35
N ILE A 238 5.33 17.04 6.20
CA ILE A 238 6.03 17.73 5.10
C ILE A 238 7.54 17.64 5.31
N ASP A 239 8.00 17.77 6.56
CA ASP A 239 9.43 17.78 6.90
C ASP A 239 10.03 16.36 6.97
N TRP A 240 9.18 15.34 7.03
CA TRP A 240 9.57 13.93 7.03
C TRP A 240 8.75 13.11 6.03
N PRO A 241 9.02 13.26 4.72
CA PRO A 241 8.33 12.47 3.70
C PRO A 241 8.62 10.98 3.90
N MET A 242 7.60 10.15 3.73
CA MET A 242 7.70 8.70 3.86
C MET A 242 7.17 8.04 2.60
N SER A 243 8.05 7.33 1.89
CA SER A 243 7.63 6.53 0.74
C SER A 243 6.95 5.24 1.18
N GLU A 244 6.23 4.59 0.27
CA GLU A 244 5.65 3.25 0.50
C GLU A 244 6.75 2.24 0.87
N GLN A 245 7.93 2.35 0.23
CA GLN A 245 9.07 1.47 0.48
C GLN A 245 9.66 1.68 1.89
N ASP A 246 9.82 2.93 2.32
CA ASP A 246 10.27 3.23 3.70
C ASP A 246 9.30 2.65 4.72
N ALA A 247 7.99 2.81 4.49
CA ALA A 247 6.97 2.28 5.38
C ALA A 247 7.03 0.75 5.45
N LEU A 248 7.22 0.10 4.31
CA LEU A 248 7.32 -1.35 4.22
C LEU A 248 8.55 -1.89 4.97
N ASP A 249 9.70 -1.24 4.82
CA ASP A 249 10.94 -1.64 5.48
C ASP A 249 10.87 -1.42 7.00
N ILE A 250 10.34 -0.27 7.44
CA ILE A 250 10.15 0.03 8.86
C ILE A 250 9.14 -0.94 9.48
N LEU A 251 7.98 -1.18 8.85
CA LEU A 251 6.97 -2.11 9.38
C LEU A 251 7.49 -3.56 9.41
N THR A 252 8.39 -3.92 8.50
CA THR A 252 9.08 -5.22 8.53
C THR A 252 10.05 -5.30 9.71
N MET A 253 10.77 -4.23 10.03
CA MET A 253 11.58 -4.15 11.25
C MET A 253 10.72 -4.24 12.52
N VAL A 254 9.61 -3.50 12.59
CA VAL A 254 8.66 -3.55 13.71
C VAL A 254 8.15 -4.98 13.91
N SER A 255 7.84 -5.69 12.83
CA SER A 255 7.48 -7.11 12.85
C SER A 255 8.56 -8.00 13.45
N LEU A 256 9.84 -7.80 13.08
CA LEU A 256 10.95 -8.52 13.70
C LEU A 256 11.02 -8.25 15.21
N MET A 257 10.80 -7.00 15.63
CA MET A 257 10.81 -6.66 17.07
C MET A 257 9.69 -7.38 17.82
N HIS A 258 8.47 -7.42 17.27
CA HIS A 258 7.38 -8.19 17.87
C HIS A 258 7.70 -9.69 17.98
N ARG A 259 8.31 -10.30 16.96
CA ARG A 259 8.74 -11.70 17.03
C ARG A 259 9.73 -11.97 18.17
N LYS A 260 10.66 -11.04 18.43
CA LYS A 260 11.57 -11.13 19.59
C LYS A 260 10.83 -10.93 20.91
N LEU A 261 9.80 -10.09 20.94
CA LEU A 261 8.93 -9.92 22.11
C LEU A 261 8.06 -11.15 22.40
N ASP A 262 7.70 -11.97 21.42
CA ASP A 262 6.94 -13.22 21.63
C ASP A 262 7.68 -14.20 22.55
N VAL A 263 8.99 -14.28 22.40
CA VAL A 263 9.85 -15.19 23.18
C VAL A 263 10.42 -14.53 24.44
N THR A 264 10.11 -13.26 24.66
CA THR A 264 10.59 -12.51 25.82
C THR A 264 9.83 -12.92 27.08
N ARG A 265 10.57 -13.19 28.15
CA ARG A 265 9.99 -13.49 29.47
C ARG A 265 10.30 -12.39 30.47
N LYS A 266 9.38 -12.17 31.39
CA LYS A 266 9.66 -11.38 32.58
C LYS A 266 10.59 -12.17 33.48
N ILE A 267 11.67 -11.53 33.92
CA ILE A 267 12.59 -12.10 34.90
C ILE A 267 12.44 -11.31 36.20
N ASN A 268 12.42 -12.03 37.32
CA ASN A 268 12.46 -11.37 38.61
C ASN A 268 13.91 -10.95 38.86
N PRO A 269 14.17 -9.67 39.18
CA PRO A 269 15.50 -9.19 39.51
C PRO A 269 16.06 -9.86 40.77
#